data_AF-I3D3R6-F1
#
_entry.id   AF-I3D3R6-F1
#
_cell.length_a   1.000
_cell.length_b   1.000
_cell.length_c   1.000
_cell.angle_alpha   90.00
_cell.angle_beta   90.00
_cell.angle_gamma   90.00
#
_symmetry.space_group_name_H-M   'P 1'
#
loop_
_entity.id
_entity.type
_entity.pdbx_description
1 polymer ?
#
loop_
_entity_poly.entity_id
_entity_poly.type
_entity_poly.pdbx_seq_one_letter_code
_entity_poly.pdbx_strand_id
1 'polypeptide(L)'
;MEKLDPSKYCIRCDAPLLSVSDICPQCGCPKKMIDDSDEVMTENEIETILDAKESIESKFQSKISLPTGVRLITLFQMLFGILLVFSAIFFAVSVILLVMSSGMSSLSGIGNVGNMPMPLGMGAIDPATMSAIDMIINLHGITGFSDMYEIQGLLSSSGVLNVKVIMDIIMDTSIISLIEIVIGLSAFMIGRSLFKGKNWARLVTIISAIVSIPLTVLFLVNLDHRILLGMIAIDGIILYYLMKPSVKEYFSQFVKNNPKSDIKT
;
A
#
# COMPACT_ATOMS: atom_id res chain seq x y z
N MET A 1 44.50 -8.63 -40.38
CA MET A 1 43.19 -8.25 -39.79
C MET A 1 42.83 -6.90 -40.36
N GLU A 2 41.90 -6.89 -41.31
CA GLU A 2 41.43 -5.69 -42.01
C GLU A 2 40.48 -4.94 -41.06
N LYS A 3 40.79 -3.68 -40.73
CA LYS A 3 39.92 -2.85 -39.89
C LYS A 3 38.67 -2.50 -40.68
N LEU A 4 37.54 -3.11 -40.31
CA LEU A 4 36.23 -2.77 -40.87
C LEU A 4 35.86 -1.33 -40.47
N ASP A 5 35.40 -0.56 -41.46
CA ASP A 5 34.96 0.81 -41.30
C ASP A 5 33.63 0.85 -40.52
N PRO A 6 33.60 1.41 -39.30
CA PRO A 6 32.42 1.39 -38.42
C PRO A 6 31.22 2.16 -39.00
N SER A 7 31.43 2.96 -40.05
CA SER A 7 30.36 3.72 -40.71
C SER A 7 29.38 2.85 -41.53
N LYS A 8 29.72 1.59 -41.81
CA LYS A 8 28.94 0.71 -42.71
C LYS A 8 28.05 -0.28 -41.98
N TYR A 9 28.12 -0.38 -40.66
CA TYR A 9 27.40 -1.39 -39.88
C TYR A 9 26.62 -0.75 -38.74
N CYS A 10 25.45 -1.32 -38.42
CA CYS A 10 24.68 -0.87 -37.28
C CYS A 10 25.29 -1.37 -35.97
N ILE A 11 25.66 -0.45 -35.07
CA ILE A 11 26.28 -0.74 -33.77
C ILE A 11 25.45 -1.72 -32.91
N ARG A 12 24.12 -1.75 -33.10
CA ARG A 12 23.22 -2.56 -32.28
C ARG A 12 23.00 -3.98 -32.78
N CYS A 13 23.11 -4.22 -34.09
CA CYS A 13 22.75 -5.51 -34.69
C CYS A 13 23.73 -5.99 -35.78
N ASP A 14 24.84 -5.29 -35.98
CA ASP A 14 25.88 -5.54 -37.00
C ASP A 14 25.38 -5.69 -38.44
N ALA A 15 24.14 -5.27 -38.72
CA ALA A 15 23.58 -5.32 -40.06
C ALA A 15 24.22 -4.24 -40.94
N PRO A 16 24.51 -4.52 -42.22
CA PRO A 16 25.06 -3.55 -43.14
C PRO A 16 24.04 -2.42 -43.39
N LEU A 17 24.49 -1.17 -43.24
CA LEU A 17 23.68 0.02 -43.47
C LEU A 17 23.70 0.39 -44.95
N LEU A 18 22.51 0.51 -45.55
CA LEU A 18 22.35 1.11 -46.87
C LEU A 18 22.66 2.60 -46.77
N SER A 19 23.50 3.10 -47.68
CA SER A 19 24.04 4.48 -47.67
C SER A 19 23.00 5.59 -47.71
N VAL A 20 21.74 5.27 -48.02
CA VAL A 20 20.64 6.23 -48.26
C VAL A 20 19.71 6.38 -47.05
N SER A 21 19.81 5.51 -46.03
CA SER A 21 18.87 5.49 -44.89
C SER A 21 19.53 5.97 -43.60
N ASP A 22 18.92 6.96 -42.96
CA ASP A 22 19.29 7.43 -41.62
C ASP A 22 18.77 6.50 -40.50
N ILE A 23 18.02 5.45 -40.84
CA ILE A 23 17.42 4.51 -39.90
C ILE A 23 17.78 3.07 -40.29
N CYS A 24 18.25 2.27 -39.34
CA CYS A 24 18.52 0.86 -39.59
C CYS A 24 17.20 0.10 -39.90
N PRO A 25 17.09 -0.61 -41.03
CA PRO A 25 15.86 -1.31 -41.40
C PRO A 25 15.56 -2.53 -40.52
N GLN A 26 16.56 -3.08 -39.82
CA GLN A 26 16.39 -4.25 -38.95
C GLN A 26 15.92 -3.87 -37.54
N CYS A 27 16.48 -2.80 -36.97
CA CYS A 27 16.25 -2.45 -35.56
C CYS A 27 15.62 -1.06 -35.34
N GLY A 28 15.39 -0.27 -36.40
CA GLY A 28 14.79 1.07 -36.32
C GLY A 28 15.67 2.12 -35.64
N CYS A 29 16.96 1.84 -35.40
CA CYS A 29 17.84 2.79 -34.70
C CYS A 29 18.34 3.89 -35.67
N PRO A 30 18.34 5.16 -35.25
CA PRO A 30 18.86 6.26 -36.04
C PRO A 30 20.40 6.20 -36.12
N LYS A 31 20.95 6.61 -37.27
CA LYS A 31 22.38 6.55 -37.61
C LYS A 31 23.27 7.47 -36.77
N LYS A 32 22.69 8.43 -36.03
CA LYS A 32 23.41 9.56 -35.43
C LYS A 32 23.34 9.53 -33.90
N MET A 33 24.11 8.67 -33.26
CA MET A 33 24.49 8.79 -31.83
C MET A 33 25.86 8.13 -31.62
N ILE A 34 26.91 8.73 -32.20
CA ILE A 34 28.24 8.69 -31.60
C ILE A 34 28.70 10.15 -31.66
N ASP A 35 28.36 10.89 -30.61
CA ASP A 35 29.12 12.08 -30.25
C ASP A 35 29.87 11.69 -28.98
N ASP A 36 31.17 11.42 -29.14
CA ASP A 36 32.10 11.24 -28.04
C ASP A 36 32.22 12.58 -27.31
N SER A 37 31.29 12.84 -26.39
CA SER A 37 31.33 13.98 -25.49
C SER A 37 31.32 13.45 -24.06
N ASP A 38 32.52 13.22 -23.53
CA ASP A 38 32.80 13.07 -22.09
C ASP A 38 32.61 14.44 -21.39
N GLU A 39 31.48 15.11 -21.62
CA GLU A 39 31.12 16.32 -20.89
C GLU A 39 30.47 15.91 -19.56
N VAL A 40 31.13 16.30 -18.47
CA VAL A 40 30.63 16.20 -17.11
C VAL A 40 29.35 17.02 -17.03
N MET A 41 28.21 16.33 -17.18
CA MET A 41 26.88 16.90 -17.07
C MET A 41 26.74 17.67 -15.76
N THR A 42 26.41 18.96 -15.87
CA THR A 42 26.18 19.83 -14.72
C THR A 42 24.81 19.55 -14.10
N GLU A 43 24.69 19.75 -12.78
CA GLU A 43 23.48 19.43 -11.98
C GLU A 43 22.21 20.11 -12.52
N ASN A 44 22.34 21.28 -13.16
CA ASN A 44 21.23 22.00 -13.79
C ASN A 44 20.67 21.33 -15.05
N GLU A 45 21.48 20.59 -15.83
CA GLU A 45 20.98 19.88 -17.01
C GLU A 45 20.13 18.66 -16.61
N ILE A 46 20.45 18.04 -15.47
CA ILE A 46 19.71 16.90 -14.93
C ILE A 46 18.26 17.29 -14.60
N GLU A 47 18.04 18.50 -14.05
CA GLU A 47 16.71 19.00 -13.70
C GLU A 47 15.86 19.26 -14.96
N THR A 48 16.45 19.89 -16.00
CA THR A 48 15.77 20.05 -17.29
C THR A 48 15.45 18.73 -17.99
N ILE A 49 16.28 17.70 -17.84
CA ILE A 49 16.03 16.38 -18.42
C ILE A 49 14.90 15.67 -17.65
N LEU A 50 14.80 15.85 -16.34
CA LEU A 50 13.74 15.30 -15.50
C LEU A 50 12.37 15.88 -15.86
N ASP A 51 12.28 17.20 -16.03
CA ASP A 51 11.05 17.88 -16.44
C ASP A 51 10.65 17.54 -17.88
N ALA A 52 11.62 17.46 -18.80
CA ALA A 52 11.37 17.05 -20.18
C ALA A 52 10.89 15.60 -20.27
N LYS A 53 11.39 14.72 -19.39
CA LYS A 53 10.99 13.31 -19.34
C LYS A 53 9.53 13.15 -18.89
N GLU A 54 9.07 13.89 -17.88
CA GLU A 54 7.66 13.85 -17.48
C GLU A 54 6.71 14.37 -18.59
N SER A 55 7.13 15.41 -19.31
CA SER A 55 6.40 15.94 -20.46
C SER A 55 6.27 14.92 -21.61
N ILE A 56 7.32 14.15 -21.89
CA ILE A 56 7.28 13.11 -22.94
C ILE A 56 6.43 11.90 -22.50
N GLU A 57 6.52 11.50 -21.22
CA GLU A 57 5.76 10.38 -20.68
C GLU A 57 4.25 10.66 -20.69
N SER A 58 3.84 11.92 -20.44
CA SER A 58 2.44 12.33 -20.50
C SER A 58 1.86 12.32 -21.93
N LYS A 59 2.65 12.65 -22.96
CA LYS A 59 2.21 12.62 -24.37
C LYS A 59 2.07 11.20 -24.93
N PHE A 60 2.87 10.24 -24.46
CA PHE A 60 2.75 8.85 -24.91
C PHE A 60 1.55 8.11 -24.28
N GLN A 61 1.12 8.49 -23.08
CA GLN A 61 -0.03 7.87 -22.42
C GLN A 61 -1.38 8.20 -23.09
N SER A 62 -1.47 9.23 -23.92
CA SER A 62 -2.75 9.71 -24.44
C SER A 62 -3.36 8.85 -25.55
N LYS A 63 -2.63 7.87 -26.12
CA LYS A 63 -3.12 7.07 -27.26
C LYS A 63 -3.48 5.62 -26.96
N ILE A 64 -3.09 5.08 -25.81
CA ILE A 64 -3.44 3.70 -25.45
C ILE A 64 -4.68 3.77 -24.57
N SER A 65 -5.86 3.60 -25.17
CA SER A 65 -7.11 3.49 -24.41
C SER A 65 -7.01 2.28 -23.48
N LEU A 66 -6.84 2.53 -22.17
CA LEU A 66 -6.84 1.44 -21.20
C LEU A 66 -8.18 0.70 -21.28
N PRO A 67 -8.19 -0.64 -21.27
CA PRO A 67 -9.41 -1.40 -21.16
C PRO A 67 -10.16 -0.96 -19.90
N THR A 68 -11.47 -0.71 -20.04
CA THR A 68 -12.31 -0.08 -19.01
C THR A 68 -12.24 -0.77 -17.64
N GLY A 69 -12.14 -2.10 -17.60
CA GLY A 69 -12.07 -2.80 -16.31
C GLY A 69 -10.71 -2.71 -15.61
N VAL A 70 -9.58 -2.51 -16.32
CA VAL A 70 -8.30 -2.25 -15.65
C VAL A 70 -8.33 -0.89 -14.96
N ARG A 71 -8.95 0.13 -15.58
CA ARG A 71 -9.17 1.43 -14.93
C ARG A 71 -10.00 1.28 -13.66
N LEU A 72 -11.09 0.53 -13.73
CA LEU A 72 -11.99 0.32 -12.60
C LEU A 72 -11.28 -0.38 -11.44
N ILE A 73 -10.59 -1.50 -11.68
CA ILE A 73 -9.83 -2.23 -10.64
C ILE A 73 -8.76 -1.32 -10.01
N THR A 74 -8.06 -0.55 -10.85
CA THR A 74 -7.02 0.35 -10.37
C THR A 74 -7.59 1.45 -9.46
N LEU A 75 -8.72 2.04 -9.85
CA LEU A 75 -9.41 3.03 -9.04
C LEU A 75 -9.90 2.43 -7.72
N PHE A 76 -10.47 1.22 -7.74
CA PHE A 76 -10.87 0.51 -6.53
C PHE A 76 -9.69 0.23 -5.60
N GLN A 77 -8.55 -0.22 -6.14
CA GLN A 77 -7.35 -0.49 -5.34
C GLN A 77 -6.78 0.79 -4.71
N MET A 78 -6.73 1.89 -5.48
CA MET A 78 -6.30 3.19 -4.96
C MET A 78 -7.25 3.71 -3.88
N LEU A 79 -8.56 3.65 -4.12
CA LEU A 79 -9.58 4.07 -3.17
C LEU A 79 -9.50 3.23 -1.90
N PHE A 80 -9.35 1.91 -2.02
CA PHE A 80 -9.17 1.01 -0.90
C PHE A 80 -7.94 1.36 -0.08
N GLY A 81 -6.77 1.55 -0.70
CA GLY A 81 -5.55 1.95 0.02
C GLY A 81 -5.70 3.29 0.75
N ILE A 82 -6.35 4.28 0.13
CA ILE A 82 -6.64 5.57 0.75
C ILE A 82 -7.60 5.41 1.94
N LEU A 83 -8.70 4.69 1.76
CA LEU A 83 -9.68 4.43 2.83
C LEU A 83 -9.05 3.69 4.01
N LEU A 84 -8.15 2.75 3.74
CA LEU A 84 -7.42 1.99 4.73
C LEU A 84 -6.50 2.91 5.57
N VAL A 85 -5.76 3.82 4.93
CA VAL A 85 -4.96 4.83 5.65
C VAL A 85 -5.85 5.75 6.50
N PHE A 86 -6.97 6.23 5.97
CA PHE A 86 -7.91 7.05 6.74
C PHE A 86 -8.50 6.28 7.92
N SER A 87 -8.90 5.03 7.71
CA SER A 87 -9.40 4.12 8.75
C SER A 87 -8.40 3.98 9.89
N ALA A 88 -7.12 3.71 9.57
CA ALA A 88 -6.06 3.57 10.55
C ALA A 88 -5.86 4.83 11.40
N ILE A 89 -5.94 6.02 10.77
CA ILE A 89 -5.83 7.31 11.46
C ILE A 89 -7.05 7.54 12.36
N PHE A 90 -8.26 7.34 11.85
CA PHE A 90 -9.49 7.50 12.64
C PHE A 90 -9.52 6.53 13.82
N PHE A 91 -9.09 5.29 13.61
CA PHE A 91 -8.99 4.27 14.65
C PHE A 91 -8.01 4.71 15.75
N ALA A 92 -6.79 5.10 15.40
CA ALA A 92 -5.81 5.59 16.36
C ALA A 92 -6.30 6.82 17.14
N VAL A 93 -6.88 7.80 16.45
CA VAL A 93 -7.45 9.01 17.08
C VAL A 93 -8.59 8.64 18.03
N SER A 94 -9.48 7.73 17.62
CA SER A 94 -10.62 7.31 18.44
C SER A 94 -10.17 6.62 19.72
N VAL A 95 -9.18 5.72 19.64
CA VAL A 95 -8.62 5.07 20.83
C VAL A 95 -7.92 6.06 21.75
N ILE A 96 -7.12 6.99 21.21
CA ILE A 96 -6.46 8.03 22.01
C ILE A 96 -7.50 8.91 22.72
N LEU A 97 -8.55 9.34 22.03
CA LEU A 97 -9.62 10.14 22.63
C LEU A 97 -10.37 9.39 23.73
N LEU A 98 -10.69 8.10 23.50
CA LEU A 98 -11.35 7.24 24.47
C LEU A 98 -10.50 7.04 25.74
N VAL A 99 -9.20 6.88 25.56
CA VAL A 99 -8.25 6.80 26.67
C VAL A 99 -8.17 8.13 27.43
N MET A 100 -8.06 9.26 26.72
CA MET A 100 -7.97 10.59 27.34
C MET A 100 -9.26 10.97 28.09
N SER A 101 -10.43 10.66 27.57
CA SER A 101 -11.71 10.90 28.24
C SER A 101 -11.82 10.10 29.55
N SER A 102 -11.31 8.87 29.54
CA SER A 102 -11.27 8.01 30.73
C SER A 102 -10.28 8.54 31.78
N GLY A 103 -9.12 9.03 31.33
CA GLY A 103 -8.11 9.64 32.20
C GLY A 103 -8.58 10.93 32.87
N MET A 104 -9.16 11.88 32.11
CA MET A 104 -9.54 13.20 32.66
C MET A 104 -10.69 13.12 33.68
N SER A 105 -11.59 12.14 33.53
CA SER A 105 -12.68 11.88 34.48
C SER A 105 -12.15 11.49 35.87
N SER A 106 -10.96 10.87 35.93
CA SER A 106 -10.31 10.49 37.18
C SER A 106 -9.60 11.66 37.88
N LEU A 107 -9.10 12.65 37.13
CA LEU A 107 -8.38 13.81 37.69
C LEU A 107 -9.28 14.93 38.21
N SER A 108 -10.50 15.09 37.64
CA SER A 108 -11.44 16.14 38.09
C SER A 108 -11.94 15.95 39.53
N GLY A 109 -11.76 14.75 40.12
CA GLY A 109 -12.09 14.48 41.52
C GLY A 109 -11.11 15.08 42.55
N ILE A 110 -9.92 15.54 42.15
CA ILE A 110 -8.85 15.96 43.07
C ILE A 110 -8.86 17.49 43.34
N GLY A 111 -9.57 18.28 42.53
CA GLY A 111 -9.52 19.75 42.58
C GLY A 111 -10.44 20.44 43.59
N ASN A 112 -11.40 19.75 44.22
CA ASN A 112 -12.36 20.39 45.12
C ASN A 112 -11.96 20.21 46.60
N VAL A 113 -10.82 20.76 46.98
CA VAL A 113 -10.33 20.79 48.37
C VAL A 113 -11.00 21.94 49.12
N GLY A 114 -12.32 21.81 49.30
CA GLY A 114 -13.17 22.63 50.16
C GLY A 114 -13.82 21.77 51.24
N ASN A 115 -13.00 21.09 52.04
CA ASN A 115 -13.33 20.55 53.37
C ASN A 115 -14.66 19.76 53.53
N MET A 116 -15.02 18.91 52.58
CA MET A 116 -16.10 17.93 52.76
C MET A 116 -15.56 16.50 52.83
N PRO A 117 -16.09 15.65 53.72
CA PRO A 117 -15.68 14.25 53.83
C PRO A 117 -15.86 13.55 52.49
N MET A 118 -14.77 13.00 51.96
CA MET A 118 -14.77 12.28 50.69
C MET A 118 -15.78 11.12 50.75
N PRO A 119 -16.69 10.99 49.76
CA PRO A 119 -17.51 9.80 49.66
C PRO A 119 -16.63 8.63 49.22
N LEU A 120 -16.63 7.55 50.02
CA LEU A 120 -16.16 6.24 49.58
C LEU A 120 -16.99 5.82 48.35
N GLY A 121 -16.45 6.05 47.17
CA GLY A 121 -17.12 5.73 45.92
C GLY A 121 -16.57 6.55 44.77
N MET A 122 -15.38 6.18 44.29
CA MET A 122 -15.06 6.49 42.89
C MET A 122 -16.22 5.95 42.05
N GLY A 123 -16.91 6.84 41.35
CA GLY A 123 -18.09 6.48 40.56
C GLY A 123 -17.76 5.29 39.67
N ALA A 124 -18.62 4.27 39.72
CA ALA A 124 -18.49 3.10 38.86
C ALA A 124 -18.31 3.57 37.40
N ILE A 125 -17.36 2.95 36.69
CA ILE A 125 -17.22 3.11 35.24
C ILE A 125 -18.61 2.92 34.65
N ASP A 126 -19.08 3.88 33.86
CA ASP A 126 -20.42 3.77 33.31
C ASP A 126 -20.52 2.52 32.42
N PRO A 127 -21.68 1.86 32.37
CA PRO A 127 -21.83 0.61 31.62
C PRO A 127 -21.50 0.74 30.12
N ALA A 128 -21.63 1.94 29.54
CA ALA A 128 -21.34 2.15 28.12
C ALA A 128 -19.82 2.15 27.87
N THR A 129 -19.04 2.77 28.74
CA THR A 129 -17.58 2.69 28.71
C THR A 129 -17.10 1.24 28.91
N MET A 130 -17.69 0.51 29.87
CA MET A 130 -17.36 -0.90 30.09
C MET A 130 -17.67 -1.77 28.86
N SER A 131 -18.80 -1.53 28.20
CA SER A 131 -19.17 -2.21 26.96
C SER A 131 -18.24 -1.89 25.80
N ALA A 132 -17.75 -0.65 25.70
CA ALA A 132 -16.78 -0.27 24.67
C ALA A 132 -15.43 -0.97 24.89
N ILE A 133 -14.99 -1.07 26.16
CA ILE A 133 -13.77 -1.79 26.55
C ILE A 133 -13.90 -3.27 26.21
N ASP A 134 -15.01 -3.92 26.55
CA ASP A 134 -15.27 -5.34 26.22
C ASP A 134 -15.28 -5.60 24.71
N MET A 135 -15.80 -4.66 23.92
CA MET A 135 -15.78 -4.77 22.46
C MET A 135 -14.34 -4.69 21.92
N ILE A 136 -13.53 -3.76 22.43
CA ILE A 136 -12.13 -3.61 22.02
C ILE A 136 -11.32 -4.85 22.43
N ILE A 137 -11.54 -5.37 23.63
CA ILE A 137 -10.88 -6.59 24.14
C ILE A 137 -11.26 -7.80 23.28
N ASN A 138 -12.55 -7.99 22.96
CA ASN A 138 -12.97 -9.07 22.06
C ASN A 138 -12.37 -8.94 20.66
N LEU A 139 -12.22 -7.71 20.15
CA LEU A 139 -11.58 -7.47 18.85
C LEU A 139 -10.09 -7.85 18.87
N HIS A 140 -9.39 -7.60 19.98
CA HIS A 140 -7.97 -7.92 20.15
C HIS A 140 -7.70 -9.39 20.50
N GLY A 141 -8.64 -10.09 21.15
CA GLY A 141 -8.51 -11.53 21.42
C GLY A 141 -8.31 -12.37 20.14
N ILE A 142 -8.73 -11.86 18.99
CA ILE A 142 -8.52 -12.49 17.67
C ILE A 142 -7.05 -12.39 17.23
N THR A 143 -6.31 -11.39 17.70
CA THR A 143 -4.90 -11.13 17.30
C THR A 143 -3.87 -11.89 18.13
N GLY A 144 -4.28 -12.63 19.16
CA GLY A 144 -3.40 -13.47 19.97
C GLY A 144 -2.52 -12.71 20.98
N PHE A 145 -2.84 -11.44 21.27
CA PHE A 145 -2.17 -10.65 22.30
C PHE A 145 -2.88 -10.83 23.66
N SER A 146 -2.08 -11.22 24.67
CA SER A 146 -2.35 -11.28 26.12
C SER A 146 -3.61 -12.01 26.59
N ASP A 147 -3.47 -12.99 27.48
CA ASP A 147 -4.58 -13.76 28.04
C ASP A 147 -5.64 -12.83 28.66
N MET A 148 -6.86 -12.88 28.11
CA MET A 148 -8.02 -12.07 28.49
C MET A 148 -8.31 -12.09 30.01
N TYR A 149 -7.97 -13.19 30.67
CA TYR A 149 -8.12 -13.40 32.11
C TYR A 149 -7.16 -12.54 32.95
N GLU A 150 -5.97 -12.23 32.44
CA GLU A 150 -4.98 -11.41 33.15
C GLU A 150 -5.41 -9.94 33.16
N ILE A 151 -5.96 -9.45 32.03
CA ILE A 151 -6.47 -8.07 31.90
C ILE A 151 -7.67 -7.83 32.84
N GLN A 152 -8.59 -8.80 32.95
CA GLN A 152 -9.77 -8.69 33.81
C GLN A 152 -9.41 -8.74 35.31
N GLY A 153 -8.41 -9.57 35.68
CA GLY A 153 -7.85 -9.59 37.03
C GLY A 153 -7.15 -8.27 37.41
N LEU A 154 -6.46 -7.66 36.45
CA LEU A 154 -5.79 -6.37 36.63
C LEU A 154 -6.81 -5.23 36.80
N LEU A 155 -7.85 -5.13 35.97
CA LEU A 155 -8.91 -4.09 36.10
C LEU A 155 -9.60 -4.08 37.48
N SER A 156 -9.55 -5.19 38.21
CA SER A 156 -10.15 -5.33 39.54
C SER A 156 -9.27 -4.80 40.68
N SER A 157 -7.99 -4.49 40.44
CA SER A 157 -6.96 -4.29 41.47
C SER A 157 -6.32 -2.89 41.45
N SER A 158 -6.98 -1.91 42.10
CA SER A 158 -6.43 -0.62 42.59
C SER A 158 -5.96 0.46 41.57
N GLY A 159 -6.19 1.73 41.92
CA GLY A 159 -6.07 2.90 41.02
C GLY A 159 -4.68 3.27 40.47
N VAL A 160 -3.60 2.60 40.89
CA VAL A 160 -2.25 2.77 40.29
C VAL A 160 -2.10 1.95 39.00
N LEU A 161 -2.97 0.96 38.81
CA LEU A 161 -2.89 0.01 37.70
C LEU A 161 -3.44 0.54 36.37
N ASN A 162 -4.30 1.57 36.42
CA ASN A 162 -4.93 2.12 35.22
C ASN A 162 -3.91 2.72 34.25
N VAL A 163 -2.83 3.36 34.72
CA VAL A 163 -1.88 4.04 33.82
C VAL A 163 -1.07 3.05 32.98
N LYS A 164 -0.66 1.92 33.57
CA LYS A 164 0.14 0.91 32.85
C LYS A 164 -0.69 0.20 31.77
N VAL A 165 -1.88 -0.28 32.12
CA VAL A 165 -2.79 -0.94 31.16
C VAL A 165 -3.17 0.00 30.03
N ILE A 166 -3.46 1.27 30.35
CA ILE A 166 -3.74 2.30 29.34
C ILE A 166 -2.54 2.51 28.41
N MET A 167 -1.32 2.56 28.94
CA MET A 167 -0.11 2.73 28.14
C MET A 167 0.13 1.54 27.21
N ASP A 168 -0.07 0.31 27.71
CA ASP A 168 0.07 -0.91 26.91
C ASP A 168 -0.98 -0.93 25.77
N ILE A 169 -2.24 -0.57 26.05
CA ILE A 169 -3.30 -0.45 25.04
C ILE A 169 -2.93 0.59 23.97
N ILE A 170 -2.43 1.77 24.36
CA ILE A 170 -1.99 2.80 23.41
C ILE A 170 -0.85 2.27 22.54
N MET A 171 0.13 1.59 23.15
CA MET A 171 1.28 1.04 22.45
C MET A 171 0.84 0.00 21.40
N ASP A 172 0.03 -0.98 21.79
CA ASP A 172 -0.44 -2.03 20.89
C ASP A 172 -1.30 -1.46 19.76
N THR A 173 -2.22 -0.55 20.09
CA THR A 173 -3.06 0.15 19.11
C THR A 173 -2.19 0.93 18.11
N SER A 174 -1.13 1.58 18.57
CA SER A 174 -0.23 2.35 17.70
C SER A 174 0.53 1.45 16.72
N ILE A 175 0.94 0.25 17.15
CA ILE A 175 1.62 -0.73 16.29
C ILE A 175 0.66 -1.23 15.21
N ILE A 176 -0.58 -1.57 15.58
CA ILE A 176 -1.61 -2.03 14.63
C ILE A 176 -1.89 -0.94 13.59
N SER A 177 -2.12 0.31 14.03
CA SER A 177 -2.36 1.45 13.14
C SER A 177 -1.17 1.68 12.19
N LEU A 178 0.07 1.56 12.67
CA LEU A 178 1.26 1.70 11.83
C LEU A 178 1.32 0.63 10.74
N ILE A 179 1.09 -0.64 11.10
CA ILE A 179 1.06 -1.76 10.15
C ILE A 179 -0.05 -1.53 9.12
N GLU A 180 -1.22 -1.11 9.57
CA GLU A 180 -2.37 -0.81 8.73
C GLU A 180 -2.05 0.32 7.72
N ILE A 181 -1.40 1.41 8.16
CA ILE A 181 -0.92 2.49 7.27
C ILE A 181 0.06 1.97 6.22
N VAL A 182 1.03 1.14 6.62
CA VAL A 182 2.01 0.55 5.69
C VAL A 182 1.33 -0.32 4.63
N ILE A 183 0.35 -1.13 5.04
CA ILE A 183 -0.45 -1.95 4.13
C ILE A 183 -1.25 -1.04 3.17
N GLY A 184 -1.93 0.00 3.67
CA GLY A 184 -2.68 0.95 2.85
C GLY A 184 -1.83 1.67 1.81
N LEU A 185 -0.64 2.15 2.20
CA LEU A 185 0.33 2.78 1.29
C LEU A 185 0.83 1.79 0.24
N SER A 186 1.12 0.54 0.62
CA SER A 186 1.54 -0.49 -0.32
C SER A 186 0.45 -0.80 -1.35
N ALA A 187 -0.81 -0.91 -0.92
CA ALA A 187 -1.96 -1.12 -1.79
C ALA A 187 -2.15 0.05 -2.77
N PHE A 188 -2.00 1.29 -2.29
CA PHE A 188 -2.03 2.48 -3.14
C PHE A 188 -0.91 2.48 -4.19
N MET A 189 0.32 2.12 -3.80
CA MET A 189 1.47 2.00 -4.71
C MET A 189 1.26 0.92 -5.78
N ILE A 190 0.66 -0.22 -5.40
CA ILE A 190 0.28 -1.29 -6.34
C ILE A 190 -0.76 -0.77 -7.33
N GLY A 191 -1.79 -0.07 -6.85
CA GLY A 191 -2.79 0.60 -7.70
C GLY A 191 -2.15 1.57 -8.69
N ARG A 192 -1.29 2.48 -8.22
CA ARG A 192 -0.54 3.41 -9.09
C ARG A 192 0.34 2.68 -10.10
N SER A 193 0.92 1.56 -9.73
CA SER A 193 1.76 0.75 -10.62
C SER A 193 0.94 -0.02 -11.67
N LEU A 194 -0.26 -0.48 -11.32
CA LEU A 194 -1.24 -1.04 -12.26
C LEU A 194 -1.70 0.02 -13.27
N PHE A 195 -1.93 1.26 -12.81
CA PHE A 195 -2.30 2.37 -13.70
C PHE A 195 -1.25 2.62 -14.79
N LYS A 196 0.04 2.53 -14.41
CA LYS A 196 1.18 2.67 -15.33
C LYS A 196 1.41 1.44 -16.22
N GLY A 197 0.59 0.39 -16.11
CA GLY A 197 0.74 -0.82 -16.92
C GLY A 197 1.98 -1.65 -16.58
N LYS A 198 2.52 -1.57 -15.36
CA LYS A 198 3.71 -2.34 -14.97
C LYS A 198 3.38 -3.81 -14.74
N ASN A 199 4.12 -4.72 -15.39
CA ASN A 199 3.87 -6.17 -15.27
C ASN A 199 4.10 -6.73 -13.88
N TRP A 200 5.06 -6.20 -13.13
CA TRP A 200 5.31 -6.62 -11.76
C TRP A 200 4.11 -6.37 -10.85
N ALA A 201 3.39 -5.25 -11.04
CA ALA A 201 2.21 -4.92 -10.24
C ALA A 201 1.08 -5.94 -10.43
N ARG A 202 0.90 -6.41 -11.68
CA ARG A 202 -0.04 -7.50 -11.98
C ARG A 202 0.34 -8.78 -11.24
N LEU A 203 1.62 -9.15 -11.25
CA LEU A 203 2.10 -10.36 -10.57
C LEU A 203 1.91 -10.28 -9.06
N VAL A 204 2.26 -9.14 -8.45
CA VAL A 204 2.04 -8.90 -7.01
C VAL A 204 0.57 -9.01 -6.64
N THR A 205 -0.33 -8.44 -7.44
CA THR A 205 -1.78 -8.50 -7.17
C THR A 205 -2.32 -9.92 -7.26
N ILE A 206 -1.86 -10.71 -8.26
CA ILE A 206 -2.26 -12.11 -8.40
C ILE A 206 -1.77 -12.94 -7.21
N ILE A 207 -0.51 -12.79 -6.80
CA ILE A 207 0.04 -13.51 -5.64
C ILE A 207 -0.73 -13.12 -4.37
N SER A 208 -0.97 -11.82 -4.17
CA SER A 208 -1.73 -11.32 -3.02
C SER A 208 -3.13 -11.93 -2.96
N ALA A 209 -3.85 -12.01 -4.09
CA ALA A 209 -5.18 -12.61 -4.15
C ALA A 209 -5.16 -14.13 -3.91
N ILE A 210 -4.12 -14.83 -4.37
CA ILE A 210 -3.96 -16.27 -4.11
C ILE A 210 -3.71 -16.52 -2.62
N VAL A 211 -2.95 -15.65 -1.95
CA VAL A 211 -2.67 -15.74 -0.52
C VAL A 211 -3.87 -15.29 0.33
N SER A 212 -4.66 -14.32 -0.14
CA SER A 212 -5.82 -13.82 0.61
C SER A 212 -6.92 -14.88 0.73
N ILE A 213 -7.17 -15.69 -0.30
CA ILE A 213 -8.22 -16.71 -0.29
C ILE A 213 -8.09 -17.71 0.87
N PRO A 214 -6.97 -18.45 1.07
CA PRO A 214 -6.84 -19.40 2.18
C PRO A 214 -6.84 -18.70 3.53
N LEU A 215 -6.29 -17.49 3.62
CA LEU A 215 -6.34 -16.69 4.84
C LEU A 215 -7.79 -16.35 5.22
N THR A 216 -8.59 -15.95 4.23
CA THR A 216 -10.01 -15.62 4.38
C THR A 216 -10.82 -16.87 4.76
N VAL A 217 -10.49 -18.04 4.19
CA VAL A 217 -11.11 -19.32 4.58
C VAL A 217 -10.76 -19.71 6.02
N LEU A 218 -9.55 -19.44 6.49
CA LEU A 218 -9.16 -19.67 7.88
C LEU A 218 -9.99 -18.81 8.85
N PHE A 219 -10.22 -17.54 8.48
CA PHE A 219 -11.05 -16.61 9.26
C PHE A 219 -12.55 -16.94 9.23
N LEU A 220 -13.00 -17.76 8.27
CA LEU A 220 -14.41 -18.15 8.12
C LEU A 220 -14.98 -18.86 9.37
N VAL A 221 -14.12 -19.47 10.19
CA VAL A 221 -14.52 -20.19 11.41
C VAL A 221 -14.96 -19.23 12.52
N ASN A 222 -14.44 -18.00 12.54
CA ASN A 222 -14.56 -17.08 13.68
C ASN A 222 -15.41 -15.83 13.41
N LEU A 223 -15.78 -15.57 12.16
CA LEU A 223 -16.42 -14.33 11.73
C LEU A 223 -17.73 -14.62 10.97
N ASP A 224 -18.61 -13.62 10.92
CA ASP A 224 -19.90 -13.71 10.23
C ASP A 224 -19.73 -14.14 8.76
N HIS A 225 -20.26 -15.33 8.44
CA HIS A 225 -20.09 -15.98 7.14
C HIS A 225 -20.54 -15.11 5.94
N ARG A 226 -21.47 -14.16 6.16
CA ARG A 226 -22.05 -13.32 5.11
C ARG A 226 -21.06 -12.31 4.54
N ILE A 227 -20.28 -11.65 5.40
CA ILE A 227 -19.31 -10.62 4.97
C ILE A 227 -18.14 -11.28 4.25
N LEU A 228 -17.66 -12.39 4.84
CA LEU A 228 -16.57 -13.19 4.30
C LEU A 228 -16.84 -13.72 2.89
N LEU A 229 -18.04 -14.25 2.64
CA LEU A 229 -18.40 -14.77 1.33
C LEU A 229 -18.40 -13.67 0.25
N GLY A 230 -18.77 -12.44 0.63
CA GLY A 230 -18.66 -11.27 -0.24
C GLY A 230 -17.21 -10.94 -0.59
N MET A 231 -16.29 -10.96 0.38
CA MET A 231 -14.87 -10.68 0.15
C MET A 231 -14.22 -11.70 -0.78
N ILE A 232 -14.50 -12.99 -0.57
CA ILE A 232 -14.00 -14.08 -1.44
C ILE A 232 -14.53 -13.90 -2.87
N ALA A 233 -15.80 -13.52 -3.03
CA ALA A 233 -16.39 -13.30 -4.35
C ALA A 233 -15.72 -12.11 -5.07
N ILE A 234 -15.43 -11.02 -4.36
CA ILE A 234 -14.73 -9.86 -4.93
C ILE A 234 -13.31 -10.24 -5.37
N ASP A 235 -12.55 -10.92 -4.50
CA ASP A 235 -11.19 -11.38 -4.82
C ASP A 235 -11.18 -12.33 -6.03
N GLY A 236 -12.16 -13.25 -6.10
CA GLY A 236 -12.35 -14.15 -7.23
C GLY A 236 -12.64 -13.42 -8.54
N ILE A 237 -13.48 -12.37 -8.51
CA ILE A 237 -13.78 -11.54 -9.69
C ILE A 237 -12.53 -10.78 -10.15
N ILE A 238 -11.76 -10.21 -9.23
CA ILE A 238 -10.51 -9.49 -9.53
C ILE A 238 -9.50 -10.45 -10.16
N LEU A 239 -9.31 -11.63 -9.56
CA LEU A 239 -8.40 -12.66 -10.05
C LEU A 239 -8.80 -13.12 -11.47
N TYR A 240 -10.08 -13.44 -11.66
CA TYR A 240 -10.64 -13.82 -12.97
C TYR A 240 -10.38 -12.74 -14.03
N TYR A 241 -10.60 -11.46 -13.69
CA TYR A 241 -10.39 -10.36 -14.62
C TYR A 241 -8.91 -10.17 -14.98
N LEU A 242 -8.00 -10.28 -14.01
CA LEU A 242 -6.56 -10.15 -14.22
C LEU A 242 -5.96 -11.33 -15.02
N MET A 243 -6.61 -12.49 -15.00
CA MET A 243 -6.21 -13.65 -15.81
C MET A 243 -6.69 -13.57 -17.27
N LYS A 244 -7.63 -12.69 -17.60
CA LYS A 244 -8.19 -12.57 -18.95
C LYS A 244 -7.09 -12.27 -19.99
N PRO A 245 -7.07 -12.97 -21.15
CA PRO A 245 -6.00 -12.82 -22.16
C PRO A 245 -5.87 -11.39 -22.69
N SER A 246 -6.98 -10.67 -22.84
CA SER A 246 -6.98 -9.25 -23.26
C SER A 246 -6.18 -8.36 -22.31
N VAL A 247 -6.21 -8.67 -21.00
CA VAL A 247 -5.43 -7.94 -19.99
C VAL A 247 -3.96 -8.34 -20.09
N LYS A 248 -3.67 -9.63 -20.31
CA LYS A 248 -2.30 -10.12 -20.51
C LYS A 248 -1.60 -9.45 -21.69
N GLU A 249 -2.30 -9.27 -22.80
CA GLU A 249 -1.78 -8.61 -24.00
C GLU A 249 -1.48 -7.13 -23.76
N TYR A 250 -2.34 -6.42 -23.02
CA TYR A 250 -2.09 -5.03 -22.64
C TYR A 250 -0.78 -4.90 -21.85
N PHE A 251 -0.59 -5.72 -20.83
CA PHE A 251 0.62 -5.72 -20.00
C PHE A 251 1.87 -6.18 -20.77
N SER A 252 1.78 -7.16 -21.67
CA SER A 252 2.94 -7.65 -22.43
C SER A 252 3.51 -6.62 -23.42
N GLN A 253 2.68 -5.70 -23.93
CA GLN A 253 3.14 -4.62 -24.81
C GLN A 253 4.12 -3.66 -24.11
N PHE A 254 3.93 -3.40 -22.81
CA PHE A 254 4.84 -2.53 -22.05
C PHE A 254 6.21 -3.15 -21.80
N VAL A 255 6.30 -4.48 -21.73
CA VAL A 255 7.61 -5.16 -21.62
C VAL A 255 8.37 -5.08 -22.93
N LYS A 256 7.71 -5.33 -24.07
CA LYS A 256 8.37 -5.24 -25.38
C LYS A 256 8.91 -3.85 -25.69
N ASN A 257 8.23 -2.81 -25.21
CA ASN A 257 8.61 -1.42 -25.47
C ASN A 257 9.65 -0.86 -24.50
N ASN A 258 10.10 -1.63 -23.50
CA ASN A 258 11.07 -1.18 -22.50
C ASN A 258 12.35 -2.04 -22.52
N PRO A 259 13.12 -2.05 -23.62
CA PRO A 259 14.29 -2.92 -23.80
C PRO A 259 15.46 -2.64 -22.86
N LYS A 260 15.36 -1.61 -22.00
CA LYS A 260 16.40 -1.25 -21.03
C LYS A 260 16.47 -2.20 -19.82
N SER A 261 15.49 -3.08 -19.61
CA SER A 261 15.53 -4.03 -18.48
C SER A 261 16.35 -5.30 -18.73
N ASP A 262 16.66 -5.62 -20.00
CA ASP A 262 17.39 -6.86 -20.35
C ASP A 262 18.91 -6.67 -20.36
N ILE A 263 19.41 -5.46 -20.06
CA ILE A 263 20.84 -5.15 -19.94
C ILE A 263 21.16 -5.00 -18.45
N LYS A 264 21.35 -6.15 -17.78
CA LYS A 264 22.08 -6.38 -16.51
C LYS A 264 21.33 -7.42 -15.66
N THR A 265 21.63 -8.68 -15.94
CA THR A 265 21.76 -9.71 -14.91
C THR A 265 22.87 -10.65 -15.32
#